data_AF-A0A4Q5XYI2-F1
#
_entry.id   AF-A0A4Q5XYI2-F1
#
_cell.length_a   1.000
_cell.length_b   1.000
_cell.length_c   1.000
_cell.angle_alpha   90.00
_cell.angle_beta   90.00
_cell.angle_gamma   90.00
#
_symmetry.space_group_name_H-M   'P 1'
#
loop_
_entity.id
_entity.type
_entity.pdbx_description
1 polymer ?
#
loop_
_entity_poly.entity_id
_entity_poly.type
_entity_poly.pdbx_seq_one_letter_code
_entity_poly.pdbx_strand_id
1 'polypeptide(L)'
;MKTSHFFAAACALFLLIAGPAQAQALSVTPGLWEFKSESGADFVKGDQTMSTPTRRETTTMCVAKEDAALSPAMLATAGCATSEPTVGQRRLSFVMTCSQGGVELNGVLVFNLSEDKNSGDSFVSMSGEAGGGGLLATTKSQARRIGDC
;
A
#
# COMPACT_ATOMS: atom_id res chain seq x y z
N MET A 1 -5.40 -11.61 -74.04
CA MET A 1 -5.51 -12.31 -72.74
C MET A 1 -4.31 -11.84 -71.92
N LYS A 2 -4.34 -10.81 -71.08
CA LYS A 2 -5.11 -10.55 -69.83
C LYS A 2 -4.74 -11.55 -68.72
N THR A 3 -3.78 -11.13 -67.87
CA THR A 3 -3.63 -11.28 -66.39
C THR A 3 -2.18 -10.92 -66.03
N SER A 4 -1.89 -9.73 -65.51
CA SER A 4 -1.85 -9.39 -64.06
C SER A 4 -0.94 -10.31 -63.25
N HIS A 5 0.06 -9.75 -62.56
CA HIS A 5 0.18 -9.81 -61.09
C HIS A 5 1.34 -8.92 -60.62
N PHE A 6 0.96 -7.74 -60.13
CA PHE A 6 1.73 -6.93 -59.18
C PHE A 6 2.00 -7.74 -57.92
N PHE A 7 3.25 -7.81 -57.46
CA PHE A 7 3.57 -8.14 -56.07
C PHE A 7 4.44 -7.02 -55.50
N ALA A 8 3.77 -5.99 -55.00
CA ALA A 8 4.38 -4.94 -54.19
C ALA A 8 4.61 -5.51 -52.78
N ALA A 9 5.87 -5.65 -52.39
CA ALA A 9 6.26 -6.01 -51.03
C ALA A 9 6.02 -4.82 -50.09
N ALA A 10 4.85 -4.78 -49.45
CA ALA A 10 4.55 -3.85 -48.37
C ALA A 10 4.98 -4.47 -47.04
N CYS A 11 6.21 -4.15 -46.60
CA CYS A 11 6.63 -4.34 -45.22
C CYS A 11 5.85 -3.36 -44.32
N ALA A 12 4.69 -3.79 -43.83
CA ALA A 12 3.94 -3.08 -42.81
C ALA A 12 4.71 -3.14 -41.48
N LEU A 13 5.33 -2.02 -41.14
CA LEU A 13 6.00 -1.75 -39.88
C LEU A 13 4.96 -1.76 -38.74
N PHE A 14 4.75 -2.90 -38.08
CA PHE A 14 4.00 -3.00 -36.84
C PHE A 14 4.82 -2.32 -35.72
N LEU A 15 4.69 -1.00 -35.60
CA LEU A 15 5.10 -0.26 -34.41
C LEU A 15 4.18 -0.67 -33.27
N LEU A 16 4.60 -1.70 -32.53
CA LEU A 16 4.07 -2.03 -31.22
C LEU A 16 4.18 -0.79 -30.35
N ILE A 17 3.06 -0.12 -30.17
CA ILE A 17 2.87 0.97 -29.20
C ILE A 17 2.93 0.29 -27.82
N ALA A 18 4.13 -0.02 -27.36
CA ALA A 18 4.39 -0.31 -25.97
C ALA A 18 4.17 1.00 -25.21
N GLY A 19 2.90 1.30 -24.92
CA GLY A 19 2.57 2.39 -24.02
C GLY A 19 3.32 2.16 -22.71
N PRO A 20 3.86 3.23 -22.08
CA PRO A 20 4.48 3.07 -20.79
C PRO A 20 3.42 2.48 -19.86
N ALA A 21 3.67 1.27 -19.36
CA ALA A 21 3.00 0.77 -18.18
C ALA A 21 3.41 1.71 -17.03
N GLN A 22 2.75 2.86 -16.94
CA GLN A 22 2.88 3.73 -15.80
C GLN A 22 2.37 2.92 -14.61
N ALA A 23 3.32 2.41 -13.83
CA ALA A 23 3.04 1.88 -12.51
C ALA A 23 2.21 2.96 -11.81
N GLN A 24 0.92 2.69 -11.65
CA GLN A 24 -0.02 3.61 -11.01
C GLN A 24 0.52 3.80 -9.60
N ALA A 25 1.00 5.00 -9.29
CA ALA A 25 1.55 5.35 -7.98
C ALA A 25 0.60 6.34 -7.33
N LEU A 26 0.29 6.11 -6.04
CA LEU A 26 -0.56 7.01 -5.30
C LEU A 26 0.29 8.18 -4.79
N SER A 27 0.14 9.36 -5.39
CA SER A 27 0.99 10.51 -5.06
C SER A 27 0.36 11.45 -4.03
N VAL A 28 1.12 11.83 -3.01
CA VAL A 28 0.77 12.85 -2.01
C VAL A 28 1.44 14.19 -2.34
N THR A 29 1.01 15.27 -1.69
CA THR A 29 1.71 16.57 -1.77
C THR A 29 2.96 16.56 -0.88
N PRO A 30 4.16 16.89 -1.40
CA PRO A 30 5.38 16.99 -0.58
C PRO A 30 5.27 18.04 0.54
N GLY A 31 5.98 17.83 1.65
CA GLY A 31 6.00 18.76 2.79
C GLY A 31 6.07 18.07 4.14
N LEU A 32 5.75 18.79 5.20
CA LEU A 32 5.70 18.27 6.56
C LEU A 32 4.35 17.60 6.81
N TRP A 33 4.38 16.32 7.18
CA TRP A 33 3.20 15.51 7.43
C TRP A 33 3.14 15.05 8.89
N GLU A 34 1.95 15.14 9.48
CA GLU A 34 1.60 14.57 10.78
C GLU A 34 0.81 13.27 10.57
N PHE A 35 1.19 12.23 11.31
CA PHE A 35 0.55 10.92 11.34
C PHE A 35 0.08 10.63 12.75
N LYS A 36 -1.22 10.39 12.93
CA LYS A 36 -1.83 9.98 14.19
C LYS A 36 -2.31 8.54 14.04
N SER A 37 -1.75 7.62 14.81
CA SER A 37 -2.12 6.20 14.76
C SER A 37 -2.72 5.72 16.06
N GLU A 38 -3.66 4.79 15.95
CA GLU A 38 -4.23 4.01 17.04
C GLU A 38 -4.03 2.53 16.71
N SER A 39 -3.27 1.83 17.55
CA SER A 39 -2.93 0.41 17.36
C SER A 39 -3.42 -0.42 18.53
N GLY A 40 -3.92 -1.61 18.26
CA GLY A 40 -4.32 -2.58 19.27
C GLY A 40 -4.24 -4.00 18.73
N ALA A 41 -4.22 -4.98 19.63
CA ALA A 41 -4.22 -6.38 19.28
C ALA A 41 -5.13 -7.18 20.22
N ASP A 42 -5.80 -8.17 19.64
CA ASP A 42 -6.60 -9.16 20.35
C ASP A 42 -5.95 -10.53 20.22
N PHE A 43 -5.84 -11.23 21.34
CA PHE A 43 -5.39 -12.61 21.40
C PHE A 43 -6.54 -13.52 21.81
N VAL A 44 -6.87 -14.50 20.97
CA VAL A 44 -8.01 -15.40 21.15
C VAL A 44 -7.49 -16.83 21.35
N LYS A 45 -7.89 -17.47 22.45
CA LYS A 45 -7.54 -18.87 22.76
C LYS A 45 -8.74 -19.61 23.36
N GLY A 46 -9.34 -20.50 22.58
CA GLY A 46 -10.63 -21.09 22.92
C GLY A 46 -11.71 -20.01 23.03
N ASP A 47 -12.44 -19.98 24.15
CA ASP A 47 -13.48 -19.00 24.41
C ASP A 47 -12.97 -17.72 25.12
N GLN A 48 -11.66 -17.59 25.33
CA GLN A 48 -11.05 -16.43 25.98
C GLN A 48 -10.46 -15.46 24.95
N THR A 49 -10.83 -14.18 25.06
CA THR A 49 -10.21 -13.07 24.32
C THR A 49 -9.49 -12.16 25.30
N MET A 50 -8.20 -11.92 25.06
CA MET A 50 -7.40 -10.92 25.76
C MET A 50 -7.05 -9.79 24.81
N SER A 51 -7.50 -8.57 25.13
CA SER A 51 -7.19 -7.38 24.34
C SER A 51 -6.03 -6.62 24.97
N THR A 52 -5.08 -6.19 24.15
CA THR A 52 -4.06 -5.22 24.56
C THR A 52 -4.68 -3.82 24.58
N PRO A 53 -4.31 -2.95 25.54
CA PRO A 53 -4.73 -1.55 25.52
C PRO A 53 -4.36 -0.87 24.20
N THR A 54 -5.27 -0.06 23.66
CA THR A 54 -4.98 0.74 22.46
C THR A 54 -3.86 1.73 22.74
N ARG A 55 -2.81 1.68 21.91
CA ARG A 55 -1.72 2.65 21.93
C ARG A 55 -2.00 3.74 20.91
N ARG A 56 -1.80 4.99 21.32
CA ARG A 56 -1.86 6.15 20.43
C ARG A 56 -0.48 6.72 20.21
N GLU A 57 -0.16 7.05 18.97
CA GLU A 57 1.10 7.68 18.61
C GLU A 57 0.85 8.86 17.67
N THR A 58 1.69 9.88 17.76
CA THR A 58 1.72 10.99 16.82
C THR A 58 3.15 11.18 16.36
N THR A 59 3.37 11.10 15.07
CA THR A 59 4.69 11.26 14.45
C THR A 59 4.60 12.33 13.38
N THR A 60 5.66 13.13 13.26
CA THR A 60 5.79 14.11 12.18
C THR A 60 7.01 13.74 11.34
N MET A 61 6.87 13.80 10.02
CA MET A 61 8.00 13.57 9.11
C MET A 61 7.89 14.44 7.86
N CYS A 62 9.07 14.72 7.29
CA CYS A 62 9.18 15.40 6.02
C CYS A 62 9.08 14.39 4.87
N VAL A 63 8.15 14.65 3.95
CA VAL A 63 7.98 13.89 2.71
C VAL A 63 8.57 14.73 1.58
N ALA A 64 9.73 14.29 1.08
CA ALA A 64 10.38 14.91 -0.06
C ALA A 64 9.62 14.62 -1.37
N LYS A 65 9.99 15.31 -2.46
CA LYS A 65 9.29 15.18 -3.74
C LYS A 65 9.46 13.80 -4.36
N GLU A 66 10.65 13.23 -4.18
CA GLU A 66 11.04 11.88 -4.58
C GLU A 66 10.26 10.80 -3.82
N ASP A 67 9.88 11.06 -2.57
CA ASP A 67 9.15 10.11 -1.70
C ASP A 67 7.62 10.30 -1.75
N ALA A 68 7.16 11.32 -2.46
CA ALA A 68 5.75 11.67 -2.55
C ALA A 68 4.91 10.65 -3.33
N ALA A 69 5.54 9.74 -4.08
CA ALA A 69 4.87 8.68 -4.83
C ALA A 69 4.76 7.40 -3.99
N LEU A 70 3.70 7.25 -3.20
CA LEU A 70 3.51 6.12 -2.30
C LEU A 70 3.47 4.78 -3.05
N SER A 71 4.27 3.84 -2.57
CA SER A 71 4.34 2.46 -3.04
C SER A 71 4.15 1.49 -1.87
N PRO A 72 3.71 0.24 -2.13
CA PRO A 72 3.63 -0.77 -1.10
C PRO A 72 4.91 -0.93 -0.28
N ALA A 73 6.07 -0.90 -0.93
CA ALA A 73 7.36 -1.07 -0.27
C ALA A 73 7.68 0.07 0.71
N MET A 74 7.21 1.30 0.45
CA MET A 74 7.42 2.44 1.36
C MET A 74 6.44 2.45 2.54
N LEU A 75 5.22 1.97 2.33
CA LEU A 75 4.20 1.92 3.39
C LEU A 75 4.30 0.65 4.24
N ALA A 76 4.92 -0.41 3.73
CA ALA A 76 5.17 -1.61 4.49
C ALA A 76 6.20 -1.35 5.59
N THR A 77 5.95 -1.94 6.76
CA THR A 77 6.91 -1.91 7.86
C THR A 77 8.13 -2.76 7.52
N ALA A 78 9.30 -2.40 8.06
CA ALA A 78 10.52 -3.19 7.88
C ALA A 78 10.29 -4.66 8.27
N GLY A 79 10.68 -5.60 7.40
CA GLY A 79 10.51 -7.04 7.63
C GLY A 79 9.18 -7.63 7.13
N CYS A 80 8.35 -6.85 6.42
CA CYS A 80 7.15 -7.34 5.76
C CYS A 80 7.36 -7.48 4.24
N ALA A 81 6.98 -8.63 3.68
CA ALA A 81 6.79 -8.80 2.24
C ALA A 81 5.43 -8.25 1.83
N THR A 82 5.34 -7.66 0.63
CA THR A 82 4.08 -7.13 0.07
C THR A 82 3.69 -7.88 -1.20
N SER A 83 2.40 -8.12 -1.39
CA SER A 83 1.85 -8.73 -2.60
C SER A 83 0.51 -8.10 -3.01
N GLU A 84 0.06 -8.41 -4.22
CA GLU A 84 -1.24 -7.99 -4.76
C GLU A 84 -1.56 -6.48 -4.65
N PRO A 85 -0.65 -5.59 -5.11
CA PRO A 85 -0.92 -4.17 -5.04
C PRO A 85 -2.07 -3.77 -5.97
N THR A 86 -3.08 -3.14 -5.39
CA THR A 86 -4.13 -2.45 -6.12
C THR A 86 -3.93 -0.95 -5.91
N VAL A 87 -3.57 -0.25 -6.98
CA VAL A 87 -3.39 1.20 -6.94
C VAL A 87 -4.46 1.88 -7.79
N GLY A 88 -5.27 2.71 -7.16
CA GLY A 88 -6.20 3.62 -7.82
C GLY A 88 -5.74 5.07 -7.65
N GLN A 89 -6.52 6.00 -8.21
CA GLN A 89 -6.18 7.43 -8.15
C GLN A 89 -6.09 8.01 -6.73
N ARG A 90 -6.85 7.44 -5.78
CA ARG A 90 -6.96 7.91 -4.39
C ARG A 90 -6.94 6.78 -3.37
N ARG A 91 -6.54 5.58 -3.78
CA ARG A 91 -6.54 4.40 -2.92
C ARG A 91 -5.37 3.51 -3.27
N LEU A 92 -4.68 3.02 -2.25
CA LEU A 92 -3.65 2.01 -2.35
C LEU A 92 -4.01 0.90 -1.38
N SER A 93 -4.04 -0.34 -1.85
CA SER A 93 -4.17 -1.50 -0.98
C SER A 93 -3.26 -2.63 -1.43
N PHE A 94 -2.73 -3.38 -0.48
CA PHE A 94 -1.88 -4.53 -0.74
C PHE A 94 -1.91 -5.49 0.44
N VAL A 95 -1.59 -6.74 0.16
CA VAL A 95 -1.41 -7.79 1.17
C VAL A 95 -0.02 -7.69 1.75
N MET A 96 0.09 -7.89 3.06
CA MET A 96 1.32 -7.89 3.82
C MET A 96 1.53 -9.25 4.50
N THR A 97 2.75 -9.76 4.43
CA THR A 97 3.20 -10.92 5.20
C THR A 97 4.43 -10.51 5.99
N CYS A 98 4.34 -10.50 7.31
CA CYS A 98 5.42 -10.08 8.21
C CYS A 98 5.86 -11.28 9.05
N SER A 99 7.17 -11.47 9.21
CA SER A 99 7.71 -12.44 10.16
C SER A 99 8.29 -11.70 11.36
N GLN A 100 7.66 -11.84 12.53
CA GLN A 100 8.10 -11.18 13.77
C GLN A 100 8.12 -12.18 14.92
N GLY A 101 9.28 -12.33 15.58
CA GLY A 101 9.42 -13.19 16.75
C GLY A 101 9.09 -14.67 16.49
N GLY A 102 9.30 -15.15 15.27
CA GLY A 102 8.96 -16.52 14.85
C GLY A 102 7.48 -16.75 14.55
N VAL A 103 6.65 -15.69 14.59
CA VAL A 103 5.24 -15.72 14.20
C VAL A 103 5.10 -15.07 12.82
N GLU A 104 4.39 -15.74 11.93
CA GLU A 104 3.98 -15.17 10.65
C GLU A 104 2.64 -14.44 10.82
N LEU A 105 2.61 -13.18 10.41
CA LEU A 105 1.43 -12.34 10.41
C LEU A 105 1.07 -12.03 8.96
N ASN A 106 -0.16 -12.30 8.58
CA ASN A 106 -0.70 -12.02 7.25
C ASN A 106 -1.82 -11.00 7.37
N GLY A 107 -1.91 -10.08 6.42
CA GLY A 107 -2.88 -9.01 6.54
C GLY A 107 -2.97 -8.12 5.33
N VAL A 108 -3.72 -7.04 5.50
CA VAL A 108 -3.97 -6.05 4.45
C VAL A 108 -3.71 -4.66 4.99
N LEU A 109 -3.07 -3.85 4.15
CA LEU A 109 -3.05 -2.41 4.31
C LEU A 109 -3.98 -1.77 3.28
N VAL A 110 -4.78 -0.83 3.74
CA VAL A 110 -5.56 0.06 2.89
C VAL A 110 -5.22 1.50 3.25
N PHE A 111 -4.85 2.29 2.26
CA PHE A 111 -4.64 3.72 2.37
C PHE A 111 -5.59 4.44 1.42
N ASN A 112 -6.30 5.46 1.92
CA ASN A 112 -7.18 6.32 1.12
C ASN A 112 -6.67 7.75 1.21
N LEU A 113 -6.57 8.41 0.07
CA LEU A 113 -6.10 9.78 -0.05
C LEU A 113 -7.29 10.72 -0.30
N SER A 114 -7.25 11.89 0.32
CA SER A 114 -8.16 12.99 0.02
C SER A 114 -7.99 13.47 -1.42
N GLU A 115 -8.99 14.19 -1.91
CA GLU A 115 -8.96 14.76 -3.27
C GLU A 115 -7.87 15.83 -3.43
N ASP A 116 -7.61 16.61 -2.37
CA ASP A 116 -6.57 17.64 -2.34
C ASP A 116 -5.15 17.09 -2.11
N LYS A 117 -5.03 15.76 -1.92
CA LYS A 117 -3.76 15.04 -1.68
C LYS A 117 -2.99 15.49 -0.43
N ASN A 118 -3.64 16.22 0.48
CA ASN A 118 -3.04 16.75 1.71
C ASN A 118 -3.51 16.01 2.98
N SER A 119 -4.39 15.03 2.87
CA SER A 119 -4.73 14.15 3.98
C SER A 119 -5.07 12.74 3.51
N GLY A 120 -5.01 11.78 4.41
CA GLY A 120 -5.41 10.41 4.12
C GLY A 120 -5.67 9.61 5.37
N ASP A 121 -6.35 8.49 5.20
CA ASP A 121 -6.64 7.54 6.26
C ASP A 121 -6.11 6.18 5.86
N SER A 122 -5.52 5.48 6.83
CA SER A 122 -5.01 4.13 6.65
C SER A 122 -5.64 3.17 7.65
N PHE A 123 -5.82 1.94 7.21
CA PHE A 123 -6.19 0.82 8.05
C PHE A 123 -5.28 -0.36 7.72
N VAL A 124 -4.71 -0.94 8.78
CA VAL A 124 -3.92 -2.16 8.72
C VAL A 124 -4.61 -3.20 9.59
N SER A 125 -4.78 -4.40 9.07
CA SER A 125 -5.28 -5.54 9.82
C SER A 125 -4.38 -6.74 9.53
N MET A 126 -3.74 -7.26 10.56
CA MET A 126 -2.82 -8.40 10.51
C MET A 126 -3.33 -9.49 11.43
N SER A 127 -3.32 -10.74 10.97
CA SER A 127 -3.64 -11.89 11.79
C SER A 127 -2.59 -12.99 11.67
N GLY A 128 -2.51 -13.83 12.69
CA GLY A 128 -1.61 -14.99 12.71
C GLY A 128 -1.87 -15.86 13.92
N GLU A 129 -1.04 -16.88 14.13
CA GLU A 129 -1.14 -17.78 15.28
C GLU A 129 0.10 -17.66 16.17
N ALA A 130 -0.10 -17.51 17.48
CA ALA A 130 0.97 -17.43 18.46
C ALA A 130 0.57 -18.20 19.73
N GLY A 131 1.48 -18.96 20.36
CA GLY A 131 1.20 -19.58 21.67
C GLY A 131 -0.05 -20.50 21.73
N GLY A 132 -0.44 -21.07 20.59
CA GLY A 132 -1.64 -21.90 20.44
C GLY A 132 -2.97 -21.11 20.46
N GLY A 133 -2.95 -19.84 20.08
CA GLY A 133 -4.14 -19.00 19.90
C GLY A 133 -3.98 -18.06 18.70
N GLY A 134 -5.09 -17.47 18.26
CA GLY A 134 -5.12 -16.49 17.18
C GLY A 134 -4.74 -15.11 17.70
N LEU A 135 -3.96 -14.38 16.90
CA LEU A 135 -3.64 -12.97 17.11
C LEU A 135 -4.29 -12.16 15.99
N LEU A 136 -4.95 -11.05 16.35
CA LEU A 136 -5.46 -10.05 15.42
C LEU A 136 -4.96 -8.68 15.86
N ALA A 137 -4.05 -8.10 15.08
CA ALA A 137 -3.56 -6.74 15.28
C ALA A 137 -4.22 -5.79 14.28
N THR A 138 -4.71 -4.66 14.77
CA THR A 138 -5.27 -3.60 13.92
C THR A 138 -4.58 -2.28 14.20
N THR A 139 -4.44 -1.46 13.15
CA THR A 139 -3.96 -0.09 13.27
C THR A 139 -4.78 0.80 12.36
N LYS A 140 -5.26 1.91 12.90
CA LYS A 140 -5.91 2.99 12.16
C LYS A 140 -5.00 4.20 12.23
N SER A 141 -4.74 4.86 11.10
CA SER A 141 -3.97 6.09 11.12
C SER A 141 -4.58 7.18 10.26
N GLN A 142 -4.49 8.42 10.73
CA GLN A 142 -4.81 9.62 9.97
C GLN A 142 -3.51 10.34 9.63
N ALA A 143 -3.36 10.74 8.37
CA ALA A 143 -2.22 11.49 7.86
C ALA A 143 -2.70 12.86 7.39
N ARG A 144 -1.97 13.93 7.70
CA ARG A 144 -2.27 15.28 7.22
C ARG A 144 -0.99 16.07 6.99
N ARG A 145 -0.92 16.77 5.85
CA ARG A 145 0.09 17.79 5.59
C ARG A 145 -0.15 19.01 6.48
N ILE A 146 0.85 19.38 7.27
CA ILE A 146 0.79 20.49 8.23
C ILE A 146 1.67 21.68 7.82
N GLY A 147 2.47 21.56 6.77
CA GLY A 147 3.28 22.67 6.27
C GLY A 147 4.30 22.23 5.23
N ASP A 148 5.25 23.12 4.97
CA ASP A 148 6.46 22.80 4.21
C ASP A 148 7.51 22.18 5.15
N CYS A 149 8.46 21.48 4.53
CA CYS A 149 9.76 21.22 5.14
C CYS A 149 10.62 22.49 4.97
#